data_AF-A0A147E7P5-F1
#
_entry.id   AF-A0A147E7P5-F1
#
_cell.length_a   1.000
_cell.length_b   1.000
_cell.length_c   1.000
_cell.angle_alpha   90.00
_cell.angle_beta   90.00
_cell.angle_gamma   90.00
#
_symmetry.space_group_name_H-M   'P 1'
#
loop_
_entity.id
_entity.type
_entity.pdbx_description
1 polymer ?
#
loop_
_entity_poly.entity_id
_entity_poly.type
_entity_poly.pdbx_seq_one_letter_code
_entity_poly.pdbx_strand_id
1 'polypeptide(L)'
;FLLAVPVMLPLLALGPILVPESRDPHPGPVDPWSILLALATMTPLIYGIKTFATEGPGWQALVPAAVALAAGFAFVRRQLRRPEPMLDVRLFRNPVFTGAILSNLFSVFSLVGFLYYISQHLQLVSGYSPMQAGFLLLPGLAITIVAGLVVVRLVKRWRPSRVVTGGL
;
A
#
# COMPACT_ATOMS: atom_id res chain seq x y z
N PHE A 1 -15.82 -15.94 -1.82
CA PHE A 1 -14.70 -16.33 -2.70
C PHE A 1 -15.08 -16.38 -4.18
N LEU A 2 -16.17 -17.05 -4.60
CA LEU A 2 -16.60 -17.07 -6.02
C LEU A 2 -17.15 -15.73 -6.56
N LEU A 3 -17.59 -14.83 -5.68
CA LEU A 3 -18.20 -13.54 -6.05
C LEU A 3 -17.23 -12.57 -6.75
N ALA A 4 -15.92 -12.70 -6.50
CA ALA A 4 -14.90 -11.90 -7.16
C ALA A 4 -14.57 -12.42 -8.57
N VAL A 5 -14.85 -13.70 -8.86
CA VAL A 5 -14.48 -14.36 -10.12
C VAL A 5 -15.19 -13.73 -11.34
N PRO A 6 -16.51 -13.43 -11.30
CA PRO A 6 -17.19 -12.75 -12.39
C PRO A 6 -16.63 -11.35 -12.71
N VAL A 7 -16.09 -10.66 -11.71
CA VAL A 7 -15.51 -9.32 -11.87
C VAL A 7 -14.04 -9.39 -12.33
N MET A 8 -13.30 -10.40 -11.87
CA MET A 8 -11.91 -10.62 -12.26
C MET A 8 -11.76 -11.08 -13.71
N LEU A 9 -12.67 -11.92 -14.22
CA LEU A 9 -12.59 -12.48 -15.57
C LEU A 9 -12.55 -11.39 -16.69
N PRO A 10 -13.46 -10.41 -16.71
CA PRO A 10 -13.38 -9.29 -17.65
C PRO A 10 -12.09 -8.50 -17.49
N LEU A 11 -11.66 -8.27 -16.25
CA LEU A 11 -10.45 -7.48 -15.96
C LEU A 11 -9.18 -8.19 -16.45
N LEU A 12 -9.13 -9.52 -16.34
CA LEU A 12 -8.03 -10.35 -16.84
C LEU A 12 -7.99 -10.39 -18.38
N ALA A 13 -9.16 -10.39 -19.02
CA ALA A 13 -9.27 -10.40 -20.48
C ALA A 13 -9.03 -9.01 -21.10
N LEU A 14 -9.54 -7.95 -20.48
CA LEU A 14 -9.49 -6.57 -20.98
C LEU A 14 -8.26 -5.81 -20.52
N GLY A 15 -7.69 -6.16 -19.36
CA GLY A 15 -6.50 -5.52 -18.79
C GLY A 15 -5.33 -5.45 -19.78
N PRO A 16 -4.91 -6.55 -20.42
CA PRO A 16 -3.80 -6.54 -21.38
C PRO A 16 -4.08 -5.72 -22.64
N ILE A 17 -5.35 -5.51 -22.98
CA ILE A 17 -5.78 -4.81 -24.20
C ILE A 17 -5.93 -3.31 -23.94
N LEU A 18 -6.44 -2.92 -22.76
CA LEU A 18 -6.75 -1.53 -22.39
C LEU A 18 -5.63 -0.85 -21.61
N VAL A 19 -4.75 -1.59 -20.94
CA VAL A 19 -3.63 -1.03 -20.20
C VAL A 19 -2.41 -1.06 -21.13
N PRO A 20 -2.04 0.06 -21.77
CA PRO A 20 -0.76 0.15 -22.44
C PRO A 20 0.32 -0.06 -21.39
N GLU A 21 0.95 -1.23 -21.42
CA GLU A 21 2.08 -1.56 -20.56
C GLU A 21 3.15 -0.48 -20.78
N SER A 22 3.48 0.27 -19.72
CA SER A 22 4.54 1.27 -19.74
C SER A 22 5.87 0.53 -19.79
N ARG A 23 6.21 -0.01 -20.96
CA ARG A 23 7.46 -0.73 -21.21
C ARG A 23 8.58 0.29 -21.19
N ASP A 24 9.39 0.23 -20.15
CA ASP A 24 10.62 0.99 -20.05
C ASP A 24 11.56 0.55 -21.19
N PRO A 25 11.96 1.42 -22.14
CA PRO A 25 12.77 1.04 -23.29
C PRO A 25 14.17 0.55 -22.92
N HIS A 26 14.65 0.85 -21.71
CA HIS A 26 15.96 0.42 -21.20
C HIS A 26 15.84 -0.03 -19.73
N PRO A 27 15.30 -1.24 -19.47
CA PRO A 27 15.27 -1.75 -18.11
C PRO A 27 16.70 -1.94 -17.60
N GLY A 28 17.02 -1.29 -16.49
CA GLY A 28 18.28 -1.54 -15.77
C GLY A 28 18.39 -3.02 -15.35
N PRO A 29 19.60 -3.50 -15.02
CA PRO A 29 19.82 -4.90 -14.65
C PRO A 29 19.00 -5.25 -13.40
N VAL A 30 18.26 -6.37 -13.46
CA VAL A 30 17.54 -6.91 -12.31
C VAL A 30 18.54 -7.18 -11.18
N ASP A 31 18.25 -6.74 -9.95
CA ASP A 31 19.06 -7.04 -8.76
C ASP A 31 18.32 -8.03 -7.84
N PRO A 32 18.42 -9.35 -8.09
CA PRO A 32 17.78 -10.37 -7.26
C PRO A 32 18.10 -10.24 -5.78
N TRP A 33 19.30 -9.76 -5.44
CA TRP A 33 19.72 -9.61 -4.05
C TRP A 33 18.97 -8.47 -3.35
N SER A 34 18.73 -7.37 -4.05
CA SER A 34 17.92 -6.28 -3.52
C SER A 34 16.46 -6.70 -3.35
N ILE A 35 15.94 -7.51 -4.27
CA ILE A 35 14.60 -8.11 -4.14
C ILE A 35 14.55 -9.02 -2.90
N LEU A 36 15.53 -9.91 -2.72
CA LEU A 36 15.59 -10.79 -1.56
C LEU A 36 15.71 -10.01 -0.25
N LEU A 37 16.54 -8.96 -0.20
CA LEU A 37 16.64 -8.10 0.99
C LEU A 37 15.35 -7.34 1.28
N ALA A 38 14.64 -6.85 0.25
CA ALA A 38 13.34 -6.20 0.42
C ALA A 38 12.30 -7.19 0.98
N LEU A 39 12.24 -8.42 0.44
CA LEU A 39 11.37 -9.48 0.96
C LEU A 39 11.74 -9.88 2.40
N ALA A 40 13.04 -10.00 2.68
CA ALA A 40 13.57 -10.28 4.02
C ALA A 40 13.38 -9.10 4.99
N THR A 41 13.05 -7.90 4.51
CA THR A 41 12.66 -6.78 5.35
C THR A 41 11.15 -6.81 5.61
N MET A 42 10.35 -6.90 4.55
CA MET A 42 8.89 -6.81 4.63
C MET A 42 8.24 -7.99 5.35
N THR A 43 8.69 -9.22 5.06
CA THR A 43 8.07 -10.44 5.60
C THR A 43 8.16 -10.53 7.12
N PRO A 44 9.36 -10.47 7.74
CA PRO A 44 9.46 -10.52 9.19
C PRO A 44 8.93 -9.25 9.88
N LEU A 45 8.90 -8.10 9.19
CA LEU A 45 8.26 -6.89 9.73
C LEU A 45 6.76 -7.09 9.91
N ILE A 46 6.06 -7.55 8.86
CA ILE A 46 4.62 -7.81 8.89
C ILE A 46 4.31 -8.89 9.92
N TYR A 47 5.10 -9.98 9.92
CA TYR A 47 4.94 -11.05 10.90
C TYR A 47 5.14 -10.54 12.33
N GLY A 48 6.20 -9.78 12.61
CA GLY A 48 6.49 -9.23 13.93
C GLY A 48 5.39 -8.30 14.43
N ILE A 49 4.86 -7.41 13.57
CA ILE A 49 3.72 -6.53 13.90
C ILE A 49 2.48 -7.35 14.25
N LYS A 50 2.17 -8.37 13.43
CA LYS A 50 1.01 -9.24 13.66
C LYS A 50 1.14 -9.99 14.99
N THR A 51 2.28 -10.64 15.23
CA THR A 51 2.54 -11.39 16.46
C THR A 51 2.51 -10.48 17.68
N PHE A 52 3.10 -9.29 17.57
CA PHE A 52 3.03 -8.29 18.65
C PHE A 52 1.59 -7.91 18.99
N ALA A 53 0.74 -7.72 17.97
CA ALA A 53 -0.66 -7.34 18.17
C ALA A 53 -1.53 -8.48 18.72
N THR A 54 -1.24 -9.74 18.40
CA THR A 54 -2.05 -10.89 18.83
C THR A 54 -1.58 -11.52 20.14
N GLU A 55 -0.27 -11.61 20.34
CA GLU A 55 0.37 -12.35 21.44
C GLU A 55 1.08 -11.42 22.44
N GLY A 56 1.23 -10.13 22.10
CA GLY A 56 1.89 -9.14 22.94
C GLY A 56 3.42 -9.07 22.75
N PRO A 57 4.12 -8.26 23.57
CA PRO A 57 5.57 -8.14 23.50
C PRO A 57 6.25 -9.45 23.95
N GLY A 58 6.88 -10.15 23.01
CA GLY A 58 7.61 -11.38 23.26
C GLY A 58 8.73 -11.62 22.26
N TRP A 59 9.58 -12.63 22.52
CA TRP A 59 10.71 -12.96 21.65
C TRP A 59 10.26 -13.28 20.21
N GLN A 60 9.06 -13.84 20.07
CA GLN A 60 8.41 -14.16 18.80
C GLN A 60 8.04 -12.93 17.97
N ALA A 61 7.90 -11.74 18.58
CA ALA A 61 7.69 -10.47 17.89
C ALA A 61 9.00 -9.68 17.71
N LEU A 62 9.87 -9.72 18.73
CA LEU A 62 11.14 -8.96 18.75
C LEU A 62 12.18 -9.50 17.77
N VAL A 63 12.32 -10.82 17.64
CA VAL A 63 13.29 -11.43 16.71
C VAL A 63 12.97 -11.07 15.26
N PRO A 64 11.72 -11.24 14.76
CA PRO A 64 11.36 -10.80 13.42
C PRO A 64 11.56 -9.29 13.20
N ALA A 65 11.22 -8.46 14.20
CA ALA A 65 11.46 -7.02 14.11
C ALA A 65 12.96 -6.69 13.96
N ALA A 66 13.83 -7.36 14.73
CA ALA A 66 15.27 -7.19 14.62
C ALA A 66 15.82 -7.67 13.26
N VAL A 67 15.34 -8.81 12.75
CA VAL A 67 15.69 -9.32 11.42
C VAL A 67 15.26 -8.32 10.33
N ALA A 68 14.04 -7.79 10.42
CA ALA A 68 13.54 -6.80 9.48
C ALA A 68 14.41 -5.53 9.48
N LEU A 69 14.77 -5.01 10.66
CA LEU A 69 15.64 -3.84 10.77
C LEU A 69 17.04 -4.09 10.19
N ALA A 70 17.62 -5.26 10.46
CA ALA A 70 18.93 -5.64 9.94
C ALA A 70 18.91 -5.78 8.41
N ALA A 71 17.92 -6.48 7.86
CA ALA A 71 17.73 -6.65 6.42
C ALA A 71 17.45 -5.31 5.72
N GLY A 72 16.60 -4.46 6.32
CA GLY A 72 16.27 -3.14 5.80
C GLY A 72 17.48 -2.21 5.78
N PHE A 73 18.28 -2.22 6.84
CA PHE A 73 19.54 -1.47 6.87
C PHE A 73 20.52 -1.95 5.80
N ALA A 74 20.66 -3.27 5.63
CA ALA A 74 21.50 -3.85 4.59
C ALA A 74 21.00 -3.48 3.18
N PHE A 75 19.68 -3.46 2.96
CA PHE A 75 19.05 -3.00 1.72
C PHE A 75 19.39 -1.54 1.43
N VAL A 76 19.15 -0.63 2.37
CA VAL A 76 19.43 0.80 2.21
C VAL A 76 20.91 1.05 1.92
N ARG A 77 21.80 0.40 2.67
CA ARG A 77 23.25 0.51 2.47
C ARG A 77 23.66 0.02 1.09
N ARG A 78 23.04 -1.04 0.57
CA ARG A 78 23.29 -1.56 -0.78
C ARG A 78 22.79 -0.60 -1.85
N GLN A 79 21.56 -0.08 -1.72
CA GLN A 79 21.00 0.87 -2.68
C GLN A 79 21.83 2.15 -2.76
N LEU A 80 22.33 2.67 -1.64
CA LEU A 80 23.20 3.86 -1.62
C LEU A 80 24.54 3.67 -2.36
N ARG A 81 25.01 2.42 -2.47
CA ARG A 81 26.30 2.06 -3.07
C ARG A 81 26.21 1.62 -4.53
N ARG A 82 25.01 1.36 -5.05
CA ARG A 82 24.83 0.94 -6.44
C ARG A 82 24.75 2.15 -7.39
N PRO A 83 25.36 2.07 -8.58
CA PRO A 83 25.27 3.12 -9.59
C PRO A 83 23.86 3.22 -10.20
N GLU A 84 23.18 2.09 -10.36
CA GLU A 84 21.78 2.01 -10.80
C GLU A 84 20.94 1.34 -9.69
N PRO A 85 20.49 2.12 -8.68
CA PRO A 85 19.66 1.60 -7.60
C PRO A 85 18.24 1.31 -8.09
N MET A 86 17.65 0.22 -7.59
CA MET A 86 16.23 -0.07 -7.85
C MET A 86 15.30 0.95 -7.15
N LEU A 87 15.77 1.51 -6.03
CA LEU A 87 15.05 2.51 -5.27
C LEU A 87 16.07 3.57 -4.82
N ASP A 88 15.93 4.78 -5.33
CA ASP A 88 16.78 5.89 -4.92
C ASP A 88 16.37 6.40 -3.53
N VAL A 89 16.97 5.80 -2.51
CA VAL A 89 16.74 6.15 -1.10
C VAL A 89 17.15 7.59 -0.78
N ARG A 90 17.93 8.27 -1.65
CA ARG A 90 18.34 9.65 -1.42
C ARG A 90 17.16 10.62 -1.55
N LEU A 91 16.11 10.24 -2.28
CA LEU A 91 14.87 11.02 -2.38
C LEU A 91 14.20 11.24 -1.02
N PHE A 92 14.36 10.33 -0.06
CA PHE A 92 13.82 10.50 1.29
C PHE A 92 14.50 11.61 2.10
N ARG A 93 15.62 12.17 1.63
CA ARG A 93 16.20 13.40 2.21
C ARG A 93 15.40 14.64 1.84
N ASN A 94 14.58 14.59 0.78
CA ASN A 94 13.73 15.70 0.39
C ASN A 94 12.44 15.66 1.24
N PRO A 95 12.17 16.69 2.08
CA PRO A 95 11.00 16.70 2.96
C PRO A 95 9.68 16.73 2.19
N VAL A 96 9.65 17.25 0.97
CA VAL A 96 8.44 17.25 0.12
C VAL A 96 8.14 15.83 -0.35
N PHE A 97 9.17 15.08 -0.77
CA PHE A 97 9.02 13.69 -1.20
C PHE A 97 8.60 12.79 -0.03
N THR A 98 9.30 12.90 1.10
CA THR A 98 8.99 12.13 2.31
C THR A 98 7.61 12.49 2.85
N GLY A 99 7.24 13.77 2.87
CA GLY A 99 5.91 14.23 3.25
C GLY A 99 4.82 13.66 2.35
N ALA A 100 5.03 13.61 1.03
CA ALA A 100 4.09 13.00 0.10
C ALA A 100 3.93 11.49 0.32
N ILE A 101 5.02 10.76 0.54
CA ILE A 101 4.97 9.31 0.83
C ILE A 101 4.27 9.04 2.15
N LEU A 102 4.62 9.78 3.21
CA LEU A 102 3.99 9.61 4.52
C LEU A 102 2.50 9.95 4.46
N SER A 103 2.13 11.03 3.76
CA SER A 103 0.73 11.40 3.51
C SER A 103 -0.01 10.24 2.84
N ASN A 104 0.54 9.70 1.76
CA ASN A 104 -0.05 8.56 1.06
C ASN A 104 -0.14 7.31 1.95
N LEU A 105 0.89 7.03 2.76
CA LEU A 105 0.90 5.92 3.70
C LEU A 105 -0.24 6.05 4.71
N PHE A 106 -0.40 7.22 5.33
CA PHE A 106 -1.49 7.48 6.28
C PHE A 106 -2.86 7.44 5.60
N SER A 107 -3.01 7.99 4.39
CA SER A 107 -4.25 7.90 3.64
C SER A 107 -4.67 6.45 3.38
N VAL A 108 -3.74 5.60 2.90
CA VAL A 108 -4.02 4.19 2.63
C VAL A 108 -4.25 3.42 3.93
N PHE A 109 -3.45 3.68 4.97
CA PHE A 109 -3.62 3.06 6.28
C PHE A 109 -5.00 3.36 6.87
N SER A 110 -5.40 4.63 6.88
CA SER A 110 -6.72 5.06 7.36
C SER A 110 -7.84 4.44 6.53
N LEU A 111 -7.71 4.43 5.20
CA LEU A 111 -8.72 3.83 4.31
C LEU A 111 -8.90 2.34 4.59
N VAL A 112 -7.81 1.57 4.59
CA VAL A 112 -7.87 0.12 4.78
C VAL A 112 -8.31 -0.23 6.20
N GLY A 113 -7.76 0.47 7.20
CA GLY A 113 -8.11 0.29 8.60
C GLY A 113 -9.58 0.58 8.88
N PHE A 114 -10.10 1.70 8.35
CA PHE A 114 -11.52 2.06 8.46
C PHE A 114 -12.43 1.04 7.76
N LEU A 115 -12.04 0.58 6.56
CA LEU A 115 -12.81 -0.41 5.82
C LEU A 115 -12.90 -1.74 6.58
N TYR A 116 -11.78 -2.20 7.15
CA TYR A 116 -11.75 -3.38 8.01
C TYR A 116 -12.62 -3.17 9.26
N TYR A 117 -12.47 -2.03 9.94
CA TYR A 117 -13.23 -1.71 11.14
C TYR A 117 -14.74 -1.69 10.90
N ILE A 118 -15.22 -0.98 9.87
CA ILE A 118 -16.66 -0.94 9.55
C ILE A 118 -17.16 -2.33 9.17
N SER A 119 -16.41 -3.06 8.34
CA SER A 119 -16.81 -4.41 7.93
C SER A 119 -16.95 -5.34 9.14
N GLN A 120 -15.98 -5.28 10.06
CA GLN A 120 -16.01 -6.04 11.31
C GLN A 120 -17.14 -5.58 12.24
N HIS A 121 -17.40 -4.28 12.35
CA HIS A 121 -18.49 -3.74 13.16
C HIS A 121 -19.86 -4.18 12.64
N LEU A 122 -20.12 -4.07 11.33
CA LEU A 122 -21.38 -4.48 10.73
C LEU A 122 -21.63 -5.98 10.92
N GLN A 123 -20.59 -6.82 10.82
CA GLN A 123 -20.72 -8.26 10.94
C GLN A 123 -20.80 -8.74 12.39
N LEU A 124 -19.85 -8.31 13.23
CA LEU A 124 -19.68 -8.83 14.60
C LEU A 124 -20.53 -8.11 15.64
N VAL A 125 -20.83 -6.83 15.42
CA VAL A 125 -21.61 -6.01 16.37
C VAL A 125 -23.05 -5.84 15.90
N SER A 126 -23.25 -5.46 14.63
CA SER A 126 -24.59 -5.25 14.07
C SER A 126 -25.25 -6.54 13.54
N GLY A 127 -24.53 -7.67 13.52
CA GLY A 127 -25.06 -8.98 13.15
C GLY A 127 -25.41 -9.15 11.67
N TYR A 128 -24.96 -8.25 10.79
CA TYR A 128 -25.20 -8.39 9.35
C TYR A 128 -24.41 -9.56 8.76
N SER A 129 -25.02 -10.23 7.79
CA SER A 129 -24.28 -11.18 6.98
C SER A 129 -23.16 -10.48 6.19
N PRO A 130 -22.06 -11.19 5.86
CA PRO A 130 -20.97 -10.62 5.06
C PRO A 130 -21.43 -10.01 3.74
N MET A 131 -22.49 -10.58 3.14
CA MET A 131 -23.09 -10.10 1.90
C MET A 131 -23.75 -8.73 2.09
N GLN A 132 -24.56 -8.58 3.14
CA GLN A 132 -25.25 -7.32 3.45
C GLN A 132 -24.26 -6.21 3.80
N ALA A 133 -23.24 -6.51 4.61
CA ALA A 133 -22.17 -5.56 4.92
C ALA A 133 -21.46 -5.08 3.64
N GLY A 134 -21.20 -5.98 2.68
CA GLY A 134 -20.66 -5.63 1.37
C GLY A 134 -21.54 -4.66 0.59
N PHE A 135 -22.86 -4.90 0.53
CA PHE A 135 -23.80 -4.00 -0.14
C PHE A 135 -23.86 -2.62 0.52
N LEU A 136 -23.80 -2.55 1.86
CA LEU A 136 -23.79 -1.28 2.61
C LEU A 136 -22.52 -0.46 2.36
N LEU A 137 -21.42 -1.09 1.97
CA LEU A 137 -20.16 -0.42 1.65
C LEU A 137 -20.10 0.13 0.21
N LEU A 138 -20.98 -0.32 -0.71
CA LEU A 138 -20.99 0.12 -2.11
C LEU A 138 -21.14 1.63 -2.29
N PRO A 139 -22.03 2.34 -1.56
CA PRO A 139 -22.14 3.79 -1.68
C PRO A 139 -20.82 4.51 -1.34
N GLY A 140 -20.08 4.02 -0.33
CA GLY A 140 -18.77 4.56 0.05
C GLY A 140 -17.73 4.40 -1.06
N LEU A 141 -17.72 3.24 -1.72
CA LEU A 141 -16.86 3.01 -2.89
C LEU A 141 -17.22 3.92 -4.06
N ALA A 142 -18.52 4.12 -4.34
CA ALA A 142 -18.97 5.04 -5.39
C ALA A 142 -18.51 6.48 -5.11
N ILE A 143 -18.67 6.96 -3.86
CA ILE A 143 -18.19 8.29 -3.45
C ILE A 143 -16.67 8.39 -3.63
N THR A 144 -15.92 7.34 -3.29
CA THR A 144 -14.46 7.31 -3.43
C THR A 144 -14.03 7.43 -4.89
N ILE A 145 -14.70 6.73 -5.82
CA ILE A 145 -14.47 6.83 -7.25
C ILE A 145 -14.75 8.25 -7.75
N VAL A 146 -15.92 8.80 -7.39
CA VAL A 146 -16.31 10.17 -7.78
C VAL A 146 -15.31 11.19 -7.24
N ALA A 147 -14.92 11.08 -5.97
CA ALA A 147 -13.92 11.95 -5.35
C ALA A 147 -12.58 11.88 -6.07
N GLY A 148 -12.11 10.68 -6.44
CA GLY A 148 -10.89 10.48 -7.22
C GLY A 148 -10.94 11.17 -8.59
N LEU A 149 -12.05 11.04 -9.32
CA LEU A 149 -12.26 11.71 -10.61
C LEU A 149 -12.32 13.24 -10.47
N VAL A 150 -12.94 13.73 -9.39
CA VAL A 150 -13.04 15.17 -9.09
C VAL A 150 -11.67 15.74 -8.71
N VAL A 151 -10.88 15.02 -7.93
CA VAL A 151 -9.51 15.39 -7.54
C VAL A 151 -8.61 15.70 -8.75
N VAL A 152 -8.70 14.92 -9.83
CA VAL A 152 -7.92 15.16 -11.06
C VAL A 152 -8.19 16.56 -11.62
N ARG A 153 -9.43 17.07 -11.52
CA ARG A 153 -9.76 18.44 -11.94
C ARG A 153 -9.30 19.49 -10.94
N LEU A 154 -9.36 19.21 -9.64
CA LEU A 154 -8.90 20.14 -8.60
C LEU A 154 -7.38 20.35 -8.63
N VAL A 155 -6.60 19.29 -8.81
CA VAL A 155 -5.12 19.36 -8.85
C VAL A 155 -4.61 20.13 -10.06
N LYS A 156 -5.39 20.21 -11.15
CA LYS A 156 -5.08 21.11 -12.28
C LYS A 156 -5.26 22.60 -11.95
N ARG A 157 -6.07 22.92 -10.94
CA ARG A 157 -6.38 24.30 -10.53
C ARG A 157 -5.63 24.74 -9.27
N TRP A 158 -5.24 23.81 -8.41
CA TRP A 158 -4.62 24.06 -7.11
C TRP A 158 -3.31 23.32 -6.97
N ARG A 159 -2.36 23.89 -6.21
CA ARG A 159 -1.09 23.19 -5.90
C ARG A 159 -1.40 21.83 -5.25
N PRO A 160 -0.77 20.72 -5.72
CA PRO A 160 -1.03 19.38 -5.21
C PRO A 160 -0.90 19.29 -3.67
N SER A 161 0.06 20.02 -3.10
CA SER A 161 0.27 20.07 -1.65
C SER A 161 -0.96 20.56 -0.87
N ARG A 162 -1.71 21.54 -1.38
CA ARG A 162 -2.93 22.06 -0.71
C ARG A 162 -4.10 21.10 -0.80
N VAL A 163 -4.20 20.37 -1.91
CA VAL A 163 -5.25 19.36 -2.12
C VAL A 163 -5.02 18.17 -1.20
N VAL A 164 -3.76 17.73 -1.05
CA VAL A 164 -3.39 16.63 -0.15
C VAL A 164 -3.63 17.00 1.31
N THR A 165 -3.24 18.20 1.75
CA THR A 165 -3.52 18.64 3.14
C THR A 165 -4.99 18.87 3.44
N GLY A 166 -5.83 19.14 2.42
CA GLY A 166 -7.27 19.30 2.61
C GLY A 166 -8.07 18.00 2.57
N GLY A 167 -7.46 16.91 2.08
CA GLY A 167 -8.09 15.58 2.00
C GLY A 167 -7.62 14.58 3.07
N LEU A 168 -6.49 14.87 3.73
CA LEU A 168 -6.07 14.21 4.97
C LEU A 168 -6.86 14.75 6.16
#